data_AF-A0AAD4E7D6-F1
#
_entry.id   AF-A0AAD4E7D6-F1
#
_cell.length_a   1.000
_cell.length_b   1.000
_cell.length_c   1.000
_cell.angle_alpha   90.00
_cell.angle_beta   90.00
_cell.angle_gamma   90.00
#
_symmetry.space_group_name_H-M   'P 1'
#
loop_
_entity.id
_entity.type
_entity.pdbx_description
1 polymer ?
#
loop_
_entity_poly.entity_id
_entity_poly.type
_entity_poly.pdbx_seq_one_letter_code
_entity_poly.pdbx_strand_id
1 'polypeptide(L)'
;QFQLEAVLATLNGQDTIITAGTGSGKTLCIIIPMLLRPGTISMTISPLKCLQATQVLESTKYGIPTIAINEDTPTDLSLWESIHAGKFAHLIVSPEQLSMCNGHLPCLTRLLRQNCTFTQCIKCVHIDEAHNIYTAGLPHHGEEAFRP
;
A
#
# COMPACT_ATOMS: atom_id res chain seq x y z
N GLN A 1 -2.35 8.45 -22.01
CA GLN A 1 -2.44 9.89 -21.65
C GLN A 1 -2.51 10.07 -20.14
N PHE A 2 -3.42 9.41 -19.42
CA PHE A 2 -3.57 9.55 -17.96
C PHE A 2 -2.31 9.28 -17.12
N GLN A 3 -1.40 8.40 -17.57
CA GLN A 3 -0.21 8.03 -16.78
C GLN A 3 0.69 9.21 -16.46
N LEU A 4 1.00 10.04 -17.47
CA LEU A 4 1.87 11.21 -17.27
C LEU A 4 1.22 12.21 -16.33
N GLU A 5 -0.06 12.50 -16.55
CA GLU A 5 -0.84 13.42 -15.72
C GLU A 5 -0.89 12.96 -14.26
N ALA A 6 -1.18 11.67 -14.02
CA ALA A 6 -1.22 11.09 -12.70
C ALA A 6 0.14 11.12 -11.98
N VAL A 7 1.21 10.81 -12.71
CA VAL A 7 2.58 10.88 -12.17
C VAL A 7 2.93 12.31 -11.79
N LEU A 8 2.69 13.28 -12.68
CA LEU A 8 2.99 14.69 -12.41
C LEU A 8 2.17 15.22 -11.22
N ALA A 9 0.88 14.88 -11.15
CA ALA A 9 0.03 15.25 -10.03
C ALA A 9 0.57 14.68 -8.71
N THR A 10 0.92 13.39 -8.68
CA THR A 10 1.53 12.72 -7.51
C THR A 10 2.86 13.37 -7.10
N LEU A 11 3.71 13.72 -8.08
CA LEU A 11 4.99 14.38 -7.85
C LEU A 11 4.83 15.80 -7.29
N ASN A 12 3.76 16.49 -7.67
CA ASN A 12 3.37 17.80 -7.16
C ASN A 12 2.60 17.74 -5.82
N GLY A 13 2.39 16.55 -5.26
CA GLY A 13 1.68 16.39 -3.99
C GLY A 13 0.17 16.60 -4.10
N GLN A 14 -0.40 16.37 -5.28
CA GLN A 14 -1.84 16.48 -5.54
C GLN A 14 -2.51 15.11 -5.40
N ASP A 15 -3.62 15.09 -4.67
CA ASP A 15 -4.48 13.90 -4.58
C ASP A 15 -5.09 13.59 -5.96
N THR A 16 -5.00 12.34 -6.38
CA THR A 16 -5.37 11.92 -7.74
C THR A 16 -6.25 10.67 -7.69
N ILE A 17 -7.37 10.70 -8.41
CA ILE A 17 -8.22 9.53 -8.66
C ILE A 17 -8.01 9.08 -10.10
N ILE A 18 -7.65 7.81 -10.28
CA ILE A 18 -7.45 7.20 -11.60
C ILE A 18 -8.54 6.19 -11.87
N THR A 19 -9.40 6.46 -12.86
CA THR A 19 -10.37 5.49 -13.37
C THR A 19 -9.83 4.88 -14.65
N ALA A 20 -9.28 3.67 -14.54
CA ALA A 20 -8.76 2.94 -15.71
C ALA A 20 -8.98 1.44 -15.56
N GLY A 21 -9.24 0.74 -16.67
CA GLY A 21 -9.43 -0.72 -16.69
C GLY A 21 -8.18 -1.52 -16.31
N THR A 22 -8.31 -2.82 -16.13
CA THR A 22 -7.17 -3.73 -15.95
C THR A 22 -6.26 -3.69 -17.17
N GLY A 23 -4.94 -3.89 -16.97
CA GLY A 23 -3.96 -3.83 -18.07
C GLY A 23 -3.69 -2.43 -18.65
N SER A 24 -4.33 -1.36 -18.15
CA SER A 24 -4.11 0.02 -18.64
C SER A 24 -2.78 0.64 -18.22
N GLY A 25 -1.97 -0.08 -17.45
CA GLY A 25 -0.65 0.37 -16.99
C GLY A 25 -0.70 1.31 -15.77
N LYS A 26 -1.66 1.12 -14.86
CA LYS A 26 -1.71 1.86 -13.58
C LYS A 26 -0.45 1.67 -12.73
N THR A 27 0.20 0.51 -12.83
CA THR A 27 1.46 0.19 -12.13
C THR A 27 2.54 1.27 -12.35
N LEU A 28 2.65 1.83 -13.56
CA LEU A 28 3.63 2.90 -13.83
C LEU A 28 3.34 4.19 -13.04
N CYS A 29 2.08 4.47 -12.75
CA CYS A 29 1.69 5.64 -11.96
C CYS A 29 2.12 5.52 -10.49
N ILE A 30 2.32 4.28 -10.02
CA ILE A 30 2.80 3.97 -8.67
C ILE A 30 4.33 3.92 -8.65
N ILE A 31 4.93 3.26 -9.63
CA ILE A 31 6.37 3.00 -9.70
C ILE A 31 7.20 4.26 -9.98
N ILE A 32 6.77 5.11 -10.92
CA ILE A 32 7.57 6.27 -11.33
C ILE A 32 7.79 7.25 -10.16
N PRO A 33 6.76 7.63 -9.36
CA PRO A 33 6.98 8.48 -8.18
C PRO A 33 7.96 7.89 -7.17
N MET A 34 7.95 6.57 -6.96
CA MET A 34 8.89 5.88 -6.07
C MET A 34 10.34 6.03 -6.56
N LEU A 35 10.58 5.78 -7.85
CA LEU A 35 11.93 5.87 -8.44
C LEU A 35 12.49 7.30 -8.41
N LEU A 36 11.62 8.30 -8.50
CA LEU A 36 11.99 9.72 -8.47
C LEU A 36 12.16 10.28 -7.06
N ARG A 37 11.81 9.53 -6.01
CA ARG A 37 11.96 9.92 -4.60
C ARG A 37 12.75 8.87 -3.81
N PRO A 38 14.04 8.68 -4.10
CA PRO A 38 14.88 7.72 -3.39
C PRO A 38 14.95 8.06 -1.89
N GLY A 39 15.07 7.02 -1.04
CA GLY A 39 15.09 7.18 0.41
C GLY A 39 13.73 7.44 1.05
N THR A 40 12.64 7.36 0.27
CA THR A 40 11.26 7.45 0.77
C THR A 40 10.55 6.12 0.66
N ILE A 41 9.44 6.00 1.40
CA ILE A 41 8.55 4.85 1.37
C ILE A 41 7.26 5.25 0.64
N SER A 42 6.78 4.40 -0.25
CA SER A 42 5.40 4.45 -0.73
C SER A 42 4.62 3.24 -0.21
N MET A 43 3.36 3.46 0.11
CA MET A 43 2.48 2.44 0.64
C MET A 43 1.35 2.20 -0.36
N THR A 44 1.09 0.95 -0.72
CA THR A 44 -0.07 0.57 -1.54
C THR A 44 -1.01 -0.27 -0.70
N ILE A 45 -2.24 0.17 -0.53
CA ILE A 45 -3.30 -0.60 0.13
C ILE A 45 -3.97 -1.46 -0.94
N SER A 46 -3.92 -2.77 -0.78
CA SER A 46 -4.42 -3.74 -1.78
C SER A 46 -5.25 -4.83 -1.11
N PRO A 47 -6.47 -5.11 -1.59
CA PRO A 47 -7.45 -5.94 -0.88
C PRO A 47 -7.17 -7.45 -0.96
N LEU A 48 -6.44 -7.93 -1.98
CA LEU A 48 -6.32 -9.37 -2.24
C LEU A 48 -4.86 -9.83 -2.14
N LYS A 49 -4.57 -10.82 -1.29
CA LYS A 49 -3.24 -11.43 -1.15
C LYS A 49 -2.62 -11.86 -2.49
N CYS A 50 -3.44 -12.43 -3.38
CA CYS A 50 -2.98 -12.85 -4.71
C CYS A 50 -2.47 -11.66 -5.54
N LEU A 51 -3.16 -10.52 -5.45
CA LEU A 51 -2.78 -9.29 -6.13
C LEU A 51 -1.51 -8.68 -5.50
N GLN A 52 -1.41 -8.71 -4.17
CA GLN A 52 -0.21 -8.27 -3.45
C GLN A 52 1.03 -9.06 -3.92
N ALA A 53 0.93 -10.38 -4.05
CA ALA A 53 2.03 -11.21 -4.54
C ALA A 53 2.47 -10.82 -5.97
N THR A 54 1.52 -10.57 -6.87
CA THR A 54 1.82 -10.08 -8.22
C THR A 54 2.49 -8.71 -8.19
N GLN A 55 2.01 -7.79 -7.36
CA GLN A 55 2.55 -6.43 -7.22
C GLN A 55 3.97 -6.41 -6.63
N VAL A 56 4.27 -7.30 -5.68
CA VAL A 56 5.63 -7.50 -5.15
C VAL A 56 6.57 -7.94 -6.28
N LEU A 57 6.16 -8.94 -7.07
CA LEU A 57 6.96 -9.43 -8.20
C LEU A 57 7.18 -8.32 -9.25
N GLU A 58 6.15 -7.55 -9.59
CA GLU A 58 6.28 -6.42 -10.52
C GLU A 58 7.25 -5.37 -10.00
N SER A 59 7.08 -4.90 -8.77
CA SER A 59 7.96 -3.87 -8.19
C SER A 59 9.41 -4.33 -8.11
N THR A 60 9.63 -5.60 -7.74
CA THR A 60 10.97 -6.20 -7.65
C THR A 60 11.65 -6.29 -9.01
N LYS A 61 10.90 -6.54 -10.11
CA LYS A 61 11.45 -6.53 -11.48
C LYS A 61 12.05 -5.17 -11.88
N TYR A 62 11.54 -4.08 -11.29
CA TYR A 62 12.07 -2.73 -11.48
C TYR A 62 13.14 -2.35 -10.45
N GLY A 63 13.63 -3.31 -9.66
CA GLY A 63 14.67 -3.09 -8.66
C GLY A 63 14.19 -2.35 -7.41
N ILE A 64 12.86 -2.27 -7.18
CA ILE A 64 12.29 -1.59 -6.01
C ILE A 64 12.16 -2.60 -4.87
N PRO A 65 12.89 -2.42 -3.74
CA PRO A 65 12.74 -3.27 -2.57
C PRO A 65 11.30 -3.18 -2.04
N THR A 66 10.56 -4.28 -2.15
CA THR A 66 9.11 -4.32 -1.93
C THR A 66 8.75 -5.48 -1.02
N ILE A 67 7.77 -5.25 -0.13
CA ILE A 67 7.24 -6.28 0.76
C ILE A 67 5.72 -6.21 0.84
N ALA A 68 5.07 -7.37 0.96
CA ALA A 68 3.66 -7.47 1.31
C ALA A 68 3.50 -7.61 2.84
N ILE A 69 2.59 -6.84 3.42
CA ILE A 69 2.21 -6.85 4.84
C ILE A 69 0.72 -7.19 4.92
N ASN A 70 0.41 -8.37 5.44
CA ASN A 70 -0.92 -8.97 5.54
C ASN A 70 -0.94 -10.00 6.70
N GLU A 71 -2.00 -10.80 6.87
CA GLU A 71 -2.06 -11.76 8.00
C GLU A 71 -1.00 -12.87 7.95
N ASP A 72 -0.38 -13.12 6.79
CA ASP A 72 0.67 -14.12 6.63
C ASP A 72 2.06 -13.54 6.96
N THR A 73 2.14 -12.25 7.31
CA THR A 73 3.40 -11.60 7.64
C THR A 73 3.91 -12.10 8.99
N PRO A 74 5.12 -12.68 9.05
CA PRO A 74 5.63 -13.22 10.29
C PRO A 74 5.87 -12.11 11.32
N THR A 75 5.73 -12.45 12.60
CA THR A 75 6.04 -11.56 13.72
C THR A 75 7.54 -11.53 14.05
N ASP A 76 8.40 -11.88 13.10
CA ASP A 76 9.85 -11.90 13.27
C ASP A 76 10.39 -10.49 13.49
N LEU A 77 11.12 -10.30 14.59
CA LEU A 77 11.66 -9.01 14.98
C LEU A 77 12.60 -8.45 13.90
N SER A 78 13.43 -9.30 13.28
CA SER A 78 14.43 -8.86 12.30
C SER A 78 13.81 -8.30 11.02
N LEU A 79 12.65 -8.85 10.62
CA LEU A 79 11.84 -8.34 9.52
C LEU A 79 11.28 -6.96 9.85
N TRP A 80 10.66 -6.80 11.01
CA TRP A 80 10.07 -5.53 11.42
C TRP A 80 11.10 -4.44 11.68
N GLU A 81 12.29 -4.79 12.17
CA GLU A 81 13.43 -3.87 12.23
C GLU A 81 13.89 -3.44 10.83
N SER A 82 13.86 -4.34 9.85
CA SER A 82 14.20 -4.02 8.45
C SER A 82 13.16 -3.10 7.80
N ILE A 83 11.87 -3.33 8.07
CA ILE A 83 10.78 -2.41 7.66
C ILE A 83 10.98 -1.05 8.31
N HIS A 84 11.19 -1.02 9.63
CA HIS A 84 11.38 0.22 10.37
C HIS A 84 12.59 1.02 9.89
N ALA A 85 13.70 0.34 9.58
CA ALA A 85 14.92 0.95 9.05
C ALA A 85 14.79 1.45 7.60
N GLY A 86 13.63 1.29 6.95
CA GLY A 86 13.40 1.77 5.59
C GLY A 86 14.11 0.95 4.52
N LYS A 87 14.40 -0.34 4.77
CA LYS A 87 15.01 -1.23 3.76
C LYS A 87 14.08 -1.53 2.58
N PHE A 88 12.77 -1.31 2.76
CA PHE A 88 11.76 -1.46 1.72
C PHE A 88 11.25 -0.09 1.30
N ALA A 89 11.37 0.23 0.01
CA ALA A 89 10.86 1.46 -0.57
C ALA A 89 9.35 1.37 -0.87
N HIS A 90 8.81 0.16 -0.97
CA HIS A 90 7.39 -0.09 -1.24
C HIS A 90 6.80 -1.08 -0.24
N LEU A 91 5.76 -0.66 0.47
CA LEU A 91 4.96 -1.49 1.37
C LEU A 91 3.60 -1.75 0.73
N ILE A 92 3.31 -2.99 0.38
CA ILE A 92 1.98 -3.39 -0.09
C ILE A 92 1.22 -3.97 1.10
N VAL A 93 0.09 -3.38 1.46
CA VAL A 93 -0.55 -3.57 2.76
C VAL A 93 -1.99 -4.00 2.59
N SER A 94 -2.44 -5.02 3.34
CA SER A 94 -3.87 -5.34 3.42
C SER A 94 -4.63 -4.34 4.31
N PRO A 95 -5.89 -3.98 4.01
CA PRO A 95 -6.64 -3.00 4.79
C PRO A 95 -6.70 -3.31 6.29
N GLU A 96 -6.79 -4.59 6.65
CA GLU A 96 -6.90 -5.09 8.02
C GLU A 96 -5.64 -4.83 8.86
N GLN A 97 -4.49 -4.57 8.21
CA GLN A 97 -3.24 -4.20 8.88
C GLN A 97 -3.22 -2.74 9.35
N LEU A 98 -4.24 -1.94 9.01
CA LEU A 98 -4.35 -0.51 9.32
C LEU A 98 -5.38 -0.19 10.42
N SER A 99 -6.17 -1.17 10.87
CA SER A 99 -7.17 -1.02 11.92
C SER A 99 -7.00 -2.03 13.05
N MET A 100 -7.78 -1.87 14.13
CA MET A 100 -7.81 -2.84 15.22
C MET A 100 -8.84 -3.92 14.88
N CYS A 101 -8.41 -5.17 14.80
CA CYS A 101 -9.31 -6.30 14.57
C CYS A 101 -9.38 -7.13 15.85
N ASN A 102 -10.58 -7.30 16.43
CA ASN A 102 -10.83 -8.11 17.62
C ASN A 102 -9.92 -7.78 18.83
N GLY A 103 -9.63 -6.50 19.04
CA GLY A 103 -8.76 -6.04 20.13
C GLY A 103 -7.26 -6.24 19.88
N HIS A 104 -6.87 -6.85 18.76
CA HIS A 104 -5.48 -6.95 18.32
C HIS A 104 -5.10 -5.76 17.46
N LEU A 105 -3.98 -5.10 17.80
CA LEU A 105 -3.40 -4.02 17.01
C LEU A 105 -2.25 -4.58 16.15
N PRO A 106 -2.39 -4.61 14.81
CA PRO A 106 -1.33 -5.10 13.93
C PRO A 106 -0.01 -4.35 14.12
N CYS A 107 1.11 -5.05 13.93
CA CYS A 107 2.46 -4.48 14.09
C CYS A 107 2.66 -3.22 13.23
N LEU A 108 2.15 -3.21 11.99
CA LEU A 108 2.22 -2.05 11.13
C LEU A 108 1.45 -0.85 11.70
N THR A 109 0.19 -1.04 12.10
CA THR A 109 -0.60 0.05 12.73
C THR A 109 0.11 0.59 13.96
N ARG A 110 0.70 -0.29 14.79
CA ARG A 110 1.47 0.12 15.96
C ARG A 110 2.70 0.96 15.57
N LEU A 111 3.46 0.53 14.55
CA LEU A 111 4.61 1.26 14.03
C LEU A 111 4.20 2.65 13.50
N LEU A 112 3.13 2.74 12.71
CA LEU A 112 2.59 3.99 12.18
C LEU A 112 2.18 4.96 13.30
N ARG A 113 1.56 4.46 14.38
CA ARG A 113 1.09 5.30 15.50
C ARG A 113 2.21 5.75 16.43
N GLN A 114 3.23 4.92 16.63
CA GLN A 114 4.25 5.15 17.66
C GLN A 114 5.55 5.75 17.12
N ASN A 115 5.81 5.68 15.81
CA ASN A 115 7.05 6.14 15.22
C ASN A 115 6.82 7.23 14.18
N CYS A 116 6.98 8.49 14.62
CA CYS A 116 6.80 9.65 13.76
C CYS A 116 7.85 9.72 12.65
N THR A 117 9.10 9.34 12.93
CA THR A 117 10.18 9.33 11.94
C THR A 117 9.87 8.38 10.79
N PHE A 118 9.43 7.14 11.09
CA PHE A 118 9.01 6.19 10.08
C PHE A 118 7.83 6.72 9.26
N THR A 119 6.81 7.26 9.93
CA THR A 119 5.63 7.81 9.25
C THR A 119 5.99 8.98 8.33
N GLN A 120 6.95 9.82 8.71
CA GLN A 120 7.46 10.90 7.85
C GLN A 120 8.20 10.39 6.62
N CYS A 121 8.72 9.15 6.62
CA CYS A 121 9.33 8.54 5.43
C CYS A 121 8.28 8.12 4.40
N ILE A 122 7.02 7.93 4.78
CA ILE A 122 5.93 7.58 3.87
C ILE A 122 5.50 8.85 3.12
N LYS A 123 5.81 8.92 1.81
CA LYS A 123 5.54 10.11 0.97
C LYS A 123 4.39 9.93 -0.01
N CYS A 124 3.94 8.70 -0.21
CA CYS A 124 2.80 8.42 -1.07
C CYS A 124 2.01 7.23 -0.54
N VAL A 125 0.68 7.33 -0.62
CA VAL A 125 -0.24 6.24 -0.34
C VAL A 125 -1.10 6.02 -1.58
N HIS A 126 -1.10 4.80 -2.09
CA HIS A 126 -1.92 4.35 -3.19
C HIS A 126 -3.01 3.44 -2.66
N ILE A 127 -4.25 3.62 -3.11
CA ILE A 127 -5.34 2.69 -2.80
C ILE A 127 -5.71 1.97 -4.08
N ASP A 128 -5.36 0.68 -4.12
CA ASP A 128 -5.71 -0.17 -5.25
C ASP A 128 -7.14 -0.69 -5.11
N GLU A 129 -7.80 -0.90 -6.26
CA GLU A 129 -9.22 -1.24 -6.33
C GLU A 129 -10.09 -0.34 -5.42
N ALA A 130 -9.86 0.98 -5.47
CA ALA A 130 -10.52 1.97 -4.62
C ALA A 130 -12.06 1.95 -4.67
N HIS A 131 -12.65 1.33 -5.69
CA HIS A 131 -14.10 1.07 -5.73
C HIS A 131 -14.57 0.19 -4.54
N ASN A 132 -13.66 -0.62 -3.98
CA ASN A 132 -13.90 -1.43 -2.79
C ASN A 132 -14.12 -0.61 -1.51
N ILE A 133 -13.69 0.66 -1.48
CA ILE A 133 -13.97 1.55 -0.34
C ILE A 133 -15.49 1.68 -0.14
N TYR A 134 -16.23 1.85 -1.24
CA TYR A 134 -17.68 1.97 -1.18
C TYR A 134 -18.36 0.62 -0.96
N THR A 135 -17.94 -0.43 -1.67
CA THR A 135 -18.61 -1.74 -1.62
C THR A 135 -18.33 -2.50 -0.33
N ALA A 136 -17.14 -2.38 0.27
CA ALA A 136 -16.83 -3.01 1.56
C ALA A 136 -17.74 -2.49 2.68
N GLY A 137 -18.20 -1.24 2.60
CA GLY A 137 -19.14 -0.65 3.56
C GLY A 137 -20.59 -1.11 3.38
N LEU A 138 -20.89 -2.00 2.42
CA LEU A 138 -22.23 -2.51 2.14
C LEU A 138 -22.33 -4.01 2.48
N PRO A 139 -23.47 -4.47 3.02
CA PRO A 139 -23.73 -5.89 3.16
C PRO A 139 -23.89 -6.51 1.78
N HIS A 140 -23.11 -7.56 1.49
CA HIS A 140 -23.11 -8.25 0.20
C HIS A 140 -23.15 -9.76 0.44
N HIS A 141 -23.85 -10.49 -0.43
CA HIS A 141 -23.94 -11.95 -0.40
C HIS A 141 -24.41 -12.57 0.95
N GLY A 142 -25.19 -11.82 1.73
CA GLY A 142 -25.69 -12.28 3.03
C GLY A 142 -24.69 -12.09 4.18
N GLU A 143 -23.52 -11.51 3.92
CA GLU A 143 -22.56 -11.13 4.95
C GLU A 143 -22.72 -9.66 5.33
N GLU A 144 -22.39 -9.33 6.58
CA GLU A 144 -22.41 -7.96 7.07
C GLU A 144 -21.36 -7.12 6.35
N ALA A 145 -21.60 -5.81 6.28
CA ALA A 145 -20.62 -4.85 5.76
C ALA A 145 -19.31 -4.95 6.55
N PHE A 146 -18.18 -4.95 5.86
CA PHE A 146 -16.88 -4.77 6.49
C PHE A 146 -16.83 -3.39 7.13
N ARG A 147 -16.73 -3.36 8.46
CA ARG A 147 -16.59 -2.15 9.28
C ARG A 147 -15.34 -2.33 10.15
N PRO A 148 -14.20 -1.73 9.76
CA PRO A 148 -12.96 -1.81 10.53
C PRO A 148 -13.01 -1.05 11.86
#